data_AF-A0AAN7B0M9-F1
#
_entry.id   AF-A0AAN7B0M9-F1
#
_cell.length_a   1.000
_cell.length_b   1.000
_cell.length_c   1.000
_cell.angle_alpha   90.00
_cell.angle_beta   90.00
_cell.angle_gamma   90.00
#
_symmetry.space_group_name_H-M   'P 1'
#
loop_
_entity.id
_entity.type
_entity.pdbx_description
1 polymer ?
#
loop_
_entity_poly.entity_id
_entity_poly.type
_entity_poly.pdbx_seq_one_letter_code
_entity_poly.pdbx_strand_id
1 'polypeptide(L)'
;EPATFLQEHKYDPRYDVFWRFVAGLLDADGDALDFFETIENEPRDLLGPTHQRLIMHCLSEAEQKKPSFTDLRAKLENKLEQWLLFECDFTGGSRLAGEMECPGQVLVNVLEQASEDARLILLESLSRRITVSSRVIDVACLWLSDCISSRLCIAILRILTHQQRGLADTVLQGIVAQLEDKDKDIREAAMEALQGRADLPEKVLEGIAARLEDKDWHVRQAAMLALRGRADLPKKVLEGIAARLEDEERHVRQAAIETLINQAALPLDDLSSYAKPLYKALLQKSFEQHLYWYDSGNSFIGVSLGHISLSSRQYHEKGVVNLLVEKGAIAVAKDGIQQPPVHLVGEN
;
A
#
# COMPACT_ATOMS: atom_id res chain seq x y z
N GLU A 1 7.88 32.69 -37.50
CA GLU A 1 8.63 31.42 -37.64
C GLU A 1 8.37 30.54 -36.43
N PRO A 2 8.56 29.20 -36.48
CA PRO A 2 8.31 28.32 -35.35
C PRO A 2 9.04 28.75 -34.06
N ALA A 3 10.29 29.20 -34.17
CA ALA A 3 11.08 29.70 -33.04
C ALA A 3 10.46 30.96 -32.40
N THR A 4 9.97 31.91 -33.22
CA THR A 4 9.28 33.11 -32.72
C THR A 4 8.00 32.75 -31.96
N PHE A 5 7.21 31.83 -32.52
CA PHE A 5 5.97 31.38 -31.89
C PHE A 5 6.23 30.69 -30.55
N LEU A 6 7.28 29.87 -30.47
CA LEU A 6 7.73 29.28 -29.21
C LEU A 6 8.14 30.35 -28.20
N GLN A 7 8.94 31.35 -28.59
CA GLN A 7 9.36 32.41 -27.69
C GLN A 7 8.19 33.24 -27.13
N GLU A 8 7.16 33.50 -27.96
CA GLU A 8 5.97 34.25 -27.57
C GLU A 8 5.02 33.46 -26.65
N HIS A 9 4.95 32.13 -26.82
CA HIS A 9 3.90 31.31 -26.21
C HIS A 9 4.40 30.20 -25.25
N LYS A 10 5.71 30.05 -25.02
CA LYS A 10 6.26 28.97 -24.18
C LYS A 10 5.74 28.92 -22.74
N TYR A 11 5.30 30.04 -22.17
CA TYR A 11 4.76 30.08 -20.79
C TYR A 11 3.24 30.22 -20.72
N ASP A 12 2.55 30.23 -21.87
CA ASP A 12 1.10 30.29 -21.90
C ASP A 12 0.52 28.88 -21.62
N PRO A 13 -0.26 28.69 -20.55
CA PRO A 13 -0.77 27.38 -20.15
C PRO A 13 -1.59 26.67 -21.24
N ARG A 14 -2.16 27.41 -22.19
CA ARG A 14 -2.93 26.84 -23.31
C ARG A 14 -2.07 25.98 -24.23
N TYR A 15 -0.75 26.20 -24.22
CA TYR A 15 0.20 25.48 -25.07
C TYR A 15 1.05 24.47 -24.29
N ASP A 16 0.84 24.26 -22.99
CA ASP A 16 1.65 23.33 -22.20
C ASP A 16 1.65 21.91 -22.79
N VAL A 17 0.46 21.36 -23.06
CA VAL A 17 0.32 20.06 -23.73
C VAL A 17 0.85 20.10 -25.15
N PHE A 18 0.68 21.22 -25.87
CA PHE A 18 1.21 21.38 -27.22
C PHE A 18 2.74 21.25 -27.24
N TRP A 19 3.43 21.86 -26.29
CA TRP A 19 4.89 21.80 -26.22
C TRP A 19 5.44 20.42 -25.92
N ARG A 20 4.74 19.62 -25.09
CA ARG A 20 5.05 18.20 -24.90
C ARG A 20 5.03 17.41 -26.21
N PHE A 21 3.96 17.54 -26.98
CA PHE A 21 3.85 16.87 -28.28
C PHE A 21 4.94 17.31 -29.25
N VAL A 22 5.25 18.61 -29.30
CA VAL A 22 6.33 19.15 -30.15
C VAL A 22 7.68 18.56 -29.73
N ALA A 23 7.96 18.47 -28.42
CA ALA A 23 9.19 17.88 -27.92
C ALA A 23 9.37 16.43 -28.38
N GLY A 24 8.34 15.59 -28.24
CA GLY A 24 8.38 14.19 -28.66
C GLY A 24 8.51 14.00 -30.18
N LEU A 25 7.87 14.86 -30.98
CA LEU A 25 8.02 14.83 -32.44
C LEU A 25 9.44 15.20 -32.88
N LEU A 26 9.99 16.28 -32.31
CA LEU A 26 11.34 16.73 -32.64
C LEU A 26 12.41 15.76 -32.12
N ASP A 27 12.15 15.04 -31.02
CA ASP A 27 13.02 13.95 -30.55
C ASP A 27 13.12 12.82 -31.59
N ALA A 28 11.98 12.42 -32.15
CA ALA A 28 11.90 11.39 -33.19
C ALA A 28 12.62 11.78 -34.49
N ASP A 29 12.50 13.06 -34.89
CA ASP A 29 13.18 13.59 -36.09
C ASP A 29 14.67 13.90 -35.85
N GLY A 30 15.07 13.97 -34.58
CA GLY A 30 16.45 14.14 -34.16
C GLY A 30 16.87 15.58 -33.88
N ASP A 31 15.90 16.50 -33.84
CA ASP A 31 16.03 17.96 -33.76
C ASP A 31 15.63 18.53 -32.38
N ALA A 32 15.44 17.68 -31.36
CA ALA A 32 15.10 18.11 -30.00
C ALA A 32 16.12 19.11 -29.41
N LEU A 33 17.40 19.00 -29.75
CA LEU A 33 18.44 19.89 -29.22
C LEU A 33 18.12 21.37 -29.47
N ASP A 34 17.82 21.73 -30.72
CA ASP A 34 17.54 23.11 -31.13
C ASP A 34 16.27 23.65 -30.45
N PHE A 35 15.30 22.79 -30.22
CA PHE A 35 14.06 23.13 -29.50
C PHE A 35 14.33 23.53 -28.04
N PHE A 36 15.07 22.70 -27.29
CA PHE A 36 15.40 23.02 -25.90
C PHE A 36 16.33 24.24 -25.78
N GLU A 37 17.27 24.42 -26.70
CA GLU A 37 18.08 25.64 -26.76
C GLU A 37 17.21 26.89 -27.00
N THR A 38 16.18 26.77 -27.84
CA THR A 38 15.22 27.87 -28.07
C THR A 38 14.36 28.16 -26.84
N ILE A 39 13.97 27.13 -26.06
CA ILE A 39 13.26 27.31 -24.79
C ILE A 39 14.12 28.08 -23.78
N GLU A 40 15.41 27.76 -23.67
CA GLU A 40 16.35 28.39 -22.72
C GLU A 40 16.68 29.86 -23.05
N ASN A 41 16.50 30.26 -24.31
CA ASN A 41 16.70 31.64 -24.78
C ASN A 41 15.63 32.61 -24.27
N GLU A 42 15.83 33.90 -24.49
CA GLU A 42 14.82 34.91 -24.14
C GLU A 42 13.50 34.71 -24.90
N PRO A 43 12.34 35.03 -24.31
CA PRO A 43 12.15 35.62 -22.97
C PRO A 43 12.24 34.60 -21.82
N ARG A 44 12.67 35.06 -20.63
CA ARG A 44 12.85 34.20 -19.44
C ARG A 44 11.69 34.37 -18.45
N ASP A 45 11.27 33.28 -17.82
CA ASP A 45 10.42 33.33 -16.63
C ASP A 45 11.27 33.85 -15.45
N LEU A 46 10.99 35.09 -15.01
CA LEU A 46 11.72 35.71 -13.89
C LEU A 46 11.33 35.12 -12.54
N LEU A 47 10.20 34.43 -12.44
CA LEU A 47 9.83 33.70 -11.22
C LEU A 47 10.52 32.34 -11.21
N GLY A 48 10.54 31.63 -12.35
CA GLY A 48 11.29 30.39 -12.57
C GLY A 48 10.45 29.10 -12.65
N PRO A 49 9.49 28.83 -11.75
CA PRO A 49 8.77 27.55 -11.71
C PRO A 49 7.99 27.18 -12.98
N THR A 50 7.51 28.16 -13.75
CA THR A 50 6.78 27.84 -14.99
C THR A 50 7.74 27.33 -16.05
N HIS A 51 8.94 27.91 -16.11
CA HIS A 51 9.99 27.41 -16.97
C HIS A 51 10.46 26.01 -16.57
N GLN A 52 10.64 25.74 -15.27
CA GLN A 52 11.04 24.40 -14.80
C GLN A 52 10.00 23.34 -15.16
N ARG A 53 8.70 23.62 -14.99
CA ARG A 53 7.63 22.69 -15.40
C ARG A 53 7.60 22.47 -16.91
N LEU A 54 7.73 23.52 -17.72
CA LEU A 54 7.82 23.37 -19.17
C LEU A 54 8.97 22.45 -19.59
N ILE A 55 10.18 22.69 -19.06
CA ILE A 55 11.37 21.87 -19.37
C ILE A 55 11.13 20.42 -18.94
N MET A 56 10.65 20.22 -17.71
CA MET A 56 10.35 18.91 -17.15
C MET A 56 9.31 18.14 -18.00
N HIS A 57 8.22 18.80 -18.40
CA HIS A 57 7.19 18.27 -19.27
C HIS A 57 7.76 17.85 -20.64
N CYS A 58 8.51 18.73 -21.29
CA CYS A 58 9.13 18.42 -22.57
C CYS A 58 10.17 17.29 -22.46
N LEU A 59 10.98 17.28 -21.40
CA LEU A 59 11.97 16.22 -21.15
C LEU A 59 11.34 14.86 -20.90
N SER A 60 10.10 14.81 -20.43
CA SER A 60 9.37 13.54 -20.26
C SER A 60 8.97 12.89 -21.59
N GLU A 61 8.97 13.66 -22.69
CA GLU A 61 8.65 13.20 -24.04
C GLU A 61 9.90 13.00 -24.93
N ALA A 62 11.07 13.44 -24.47
CA ALA A 62 12.32 13.43 -25.25
C ALA A 62 13.35 12.44 -24.67
N GLU A 63 13.63 11.35 -25.40
CA GLU A 63 14.50 10.24 -24.95
C GLU A 63 15.75 10.05 -25.83
N GLN A 64 16.10 11.03 -26.65
CA GLN A 64 17.25 10.93 -27.55
C GLN A 64 18.57 10.63 -26.82
N LYS A 65 19.31 9.65 -27.33
CA LYS A 65 20.60 9.18 -26.75
C LYS A 65 21.84 9.78 -27.43
N LYS A 66 21.68 10.86 -28.20
CA LYS A 66 22.81 11.57 -28.82
C LYS A 66 23.64 12.24 -27.72
N PRO A 67 24.99 12.16 -27.75
CA PRO A 67 25.83 12.75 -26.70
C PRO A 67 25.55 14.23 -26.41
N SER A 68 25.34 15.04 -27.46
CA SER A 68 25.02 16.48 -27.31
C SER A 68 23.72 16.73 -26.54
N PHE A 69 22.69 15.92 -26.79
CA PHE A 69 21.42 16.02 -26.09
C PHE A 69 21.53 15.53 -24.65
N THR A 70 22.28 14.45 -24.40
CA THR A 70 22.57 13.96 -23.06
C THR A 70 23.23 15.04 -22.18
N ASP A 71 24.20 15.77 -22.75
CA ASP A 71 24.87 16.87 -22.04
C ASP A 71 23.92 18.03 -21.73
N LEU A 72 23.03 18.38 -22.67
CA LEU A 72 22.00 19.40 -22.45
C LEU A 72 21.01 18.94 -21.37
N ARG A 73 20.51 17.71 -21.48
CA ARG A 73 19.58 17.12 -20.51
C ARG A 73 20.17 17.14 -19.10
N ALA A 74 21.42 16.74 -18.93
CA ALA A 74 22.10 16.79 -17.63
C ALA A 74 22.17 18.23 -17.07
N LYS A 75 22.43 19.25 -17.90
CA LYS A 75 22.41 20.65 -17.46
C LYS A 75 21.02 21.10 -17.01
N LEU A 76 19.97 20.71 -17.73
CA LEU A 76 18.59 21.04 -17.40
C LEU A 76 18.13 20.33 -16.12
N GLU A 77 18.43 19.03 -16.00
CA GLU A 77 18.12 18.24 -14.80
C GLU A 77 18.86 18.78 -13.56
N ASN A 78 20.14 19.17 -13.68
CA ASN A 78 20.87 19.82 -12.58
C ASN A 78 20.22 21.15 -12.13
N LYS A 79 19.66 21.94 -13.05
CA LYS A 79 18.89 23.14 -12.68
C LYS A 79 17.60 22.77 -11.96
N LEU A 80 16.90 21.75 -12.44
CA LEU A 80 15.67 21.26 -11.82
C LEU A 80 15.93 20.73 -10.41
N GLU A 81 17.05 20.05 -10.16
CA GLU A 81 17.50 19.64 -8.82
C GLU A 81 17.64 20.82 -7.86
N GLN A 82 18.30 21.91 -8.30
CA GLN A 82 18.45 23.12 -7.49
C GLN A 82 17.10 23.78 -7.19
N TRP A 83 16.20 23.83 -8.18
CA TRP A 83 14.86 24.38 -7.99
C TRP A 83 13.99 23.52 -7.09
N LEU A 84 14.14 22.19 -7.13
CA LEU A 84 13.44 21.29 -6.22
C LEU A 84 13.86 21.52 -4.76
N LEU A 85 15.17 21.57 -4.51
CA LEU A 85 15.70 21.88 -3.17
C LEU A 85 15.22 23.25 -2.69
N PHE A 86 15.31 24.26 -3.56
CA PHE A 86 14.82 25.59 -3.25
C PHE A 86 13.31 25.63 -2.96
N GLU A 87 12.49 24.91 -3.73
CA GLU A 87 11.04 24.84 -3.52
C GLU A 87 10.70 24.20 -2.16
N CYS A 88 11.40 23.12 -1.81
CA CYS A 88 11.27 22.46 -0.51
C CYS A 88 11.56 23.44 0.63
N ASP A 89 12.69 24.14 0.57
CA ASP A 89 13.10 25.09 1.61
C ASP A 89 12.17 26.32 1.67
N PHE A 90 11.73 26.83 0.51
CA PHE A 90 10.95 28.06 0.42
C PHE A 90 9.48 27.87 0.79
N THR A 91 8.88 26.72 0.44
CA THR A 91 7.43 26.50 0.59
C THR A 91 7.06 25.47 1.64
N GLY A 92 8.00 24.64 2.10
CA GLY A 92 7.70 23.46 2.93
C GLY A 92 6.97 22.35 2.17
N GLY A 93 7.00 22.38 0.83
CA GLY A 93 6.34 21.45 -0.08
C GLY A 93 7.10 21.35 -1.40
N SER A 94 6.74 20.40 -2.26
CA SER A 94 7.20 20.44 -3.66
C SER A 94 6.10 20.04 -4.64
N ARG A 95 5.70 20.99 -5.50
CA ARG A 95 4.80 20.71 -6.62
C ARG A 95 5.56 20.01 -7.73
N LEU A 96 6.80 20.44 -8.00
CA LEU A 96 7.67 19.82 -9.00
C LEU A 96 7.85 18.33 -8.71
N ALA A 97 8.18 17.94 -7.48
CA ALA A 97 8.29 16.54 -7.08
C ALA A 97 6.94 15.81 -7.04
N GLY A 98 5.80 16.51 -7.02
CA GLY A 98 4.49 15.89 -7.08
C GLY A 98 4.03 15.51 -8.49
N GLU A 99 4.57 16.15 -9.53
CA GLU A 99 4.18 15.92 -10.92
C GLU A 99 4.83 14.64 -11.47
N MET A 100 4.09 13.87 -12.27
CA MET A 100 4.53 12.55 -12.76
C MET A 100 5.74 12.64 -13.70
N GLU A 101 5.90 13.79 -14.35
CA GLU A 101 6.90 14.09 -15.36
C GLU A 101 8.25 14.51 -14.77
N CYS A 102 8.31 14.75 -13.46
CA CYS A 102 9.58 15.02 -12.79
C CYS A 102 10.49 13.78 -12.86
N PRO A 103 11.69 13.89 -13.47
CA PRO A 103 12.55 12.75 -13.76
C PRO A 103 12.95 11.95 -12.52
N GLY A 104 12.88 10.62 -12.61
CA GLY A 104 13.26 9.74 -11.51
C GLY A 104 14.72 9.91 -11.06
N GLN A 105 15.64 10.22 -11.98
CA GLN A 105 17.04 10.44 -11.66
C GLN A 105 17.25 11.72 -10.84
N VAL A 106 16.54 12.80 -11.19
CA VAL A 106 16.54 14.06 -10.44
C VAL A 106 16.04 13.81 -9.02
N LEU A 107 14.94 13.09 -8.84
CA LEU A 107 14.42 12.73 -7.51
C LEU A 107 15.43 11.94 -6.68
N VAL A 108 16.10 10.95 -7.28
CA VAL A 108 17.15 10.15 -6.63
C VAL A 108 18.30 11.05 -6.17
N ASN A 109 18.82 11.90 -7.06
CA ASN A 109 19.94 12.79 -6.76
C ASN A 109 19.61 13.72 -5.60
N VAL A 110 18.40 14.31 -5.62
CA VAL A 110 17.95 15.20 -4.55
C VAL A 110 17.78 14.41 -3.25
N LEU A 111 17.13 13.23 -3.25
CA LEU A 111 16.97 12.41 -2.04
C LEU A 111 18.31 12.04 -1.40
N GLU A 112 19.33 11.70 -2.20
CA GLU A 112 20.65 11.36 -1.69
C GLU A 112 21.36 12.55 -1.04
N GLN A 113 21.28 13.74 -1.64
CA GLN A 113 22.02 14.94 -1.23
C GLN A 113 21.30 15.84 -0.21
N ALA A 114 19.97 15.74 -0.14
CA ALA A 114 19.13 16.62 0.67
C ALA A 114 19.30 16.44 2.18
N SER A 115 18.95 17.50 2.93
CA SER A 115 18.71 17.42 4.37
C SER A 115 17.53 16.49 4.69
N GLU A 116 17.43 16.05 5.95
CA GLU A 116 16.29 15.20 6.38
C GLU A 116 14.94 15.89 6.15
N ASP A 117 14.84 17.19 6.43
CA ASP A 117 13.61 17.97 6.22
C ASP A 117 13.21 17.99 4.73
N ALA A 118 14.18 18.20 3.84
CA ALA A 118 13.92 18.18 2.40
C ALA A 118 13.58 16.77 1.90
N ARG A 119 14.22 15.71 2.40
CA ARG A 119 13.83 14.31 2.11
C ARG A 119 12.39 14.03 2.51
N LEU A 120 12.00 14.46 3.71
CA LEU A 120 10.64 14.32 4.21
C LEU A 120 9.63 15.02 3.29
N ILE A 121 9.87 16.29 2.95
CA ILE A 121 9.01 17.08 2.06
C ILE A 121 8.87 16.41 0.68
N LEU A 122 9.97 15.86 0.14
CA LEU A 122 9.97 15.16 -1.14
C LEU A 122 9.15 13.87 -1.07
N LEU A 123 9.36 13.03 -0.06
CA LEU A 123 8.62 11.78 0.10
C LEU A 123 7.12 12.03 0.36
N GLU A 124 6.77 13.03 1.17
CA GLU A 124 5.38 13.49 1.34
C GLU A 124 4.80 13.95 -0.01
N SER A 125 5.58 14.64 -0.84
CA SER A 125 5.16 15.06 -2.18
C SER A 125 4.99 13.89 -3.14
N LEU A 126 5.86 12.89 -3.08
CA LEU A 126 5.80 11.67 -3.88
C LEU A 126 4.63 10.77 -3.48
N SER A 127 4.16 10.83 -2.24
CA SER A 127 2.98 10.06 -1.80
C SER A 127 1.69 10.46 -2.53
N ARG A 128 1.67 11.63 -3.18
CA ARG A 128 0.56 12.08 -4.03
C ARG A 128 0.58 11.45 -5.43
N ARG A 129 1.67 10.80 -5.82
CA ARG A 129 1.79 10.13 -7.11
C ARG A 129 1.13 8.76 -7.06
N ILE A 130 0.51 8.38 -8.19
CA ILE A 130 -0.05 7.04 -8.37
C ILE A 130 1.09 6.01 -8.51
N THR A 131 2.20 6.39 -9.16
CA THR A 131 3.38 5.53 -9.32
C THR A 131 4.66 6.28 -8.97
N VAL A 132 5.61 5.56 -8.37
CA VAL A 132 6.96 6.03 -8.05
C VAL A 132 7.94 5.02 -8.64
N SER A 133 9.05 5.49 -9.21
CA SER A 133 10.02 4.58 -9.83
C SER A 133 10.68 3.67 -8.79
N SER A 134 11.01 2.44 -9.19
CA SER A 134 11.66 1.46 -8.30
C SER A 134 12.94 2.02 -7.69
N ARG A 135 13.75 2.76 -8.46
CA ARG A 135 15.00 3.34 -7.96
C ARG A 135 14.77 4.38 -6.85
N VAL A 136 13.72 5.19 -6.94
CA VAL A 136 13.37 6.15 -5.87
C VAL A 136 12.92 5.40 -4.62
N ILE A 137 12.12 4.33 -4.79
CA ILE A 137 11.69 3.45 -3.70
C ILE A 137 12.90 2.80 -3.03
N ASP A 138 13.81 2.22 -3.80
CA ASP A 138 15.00 1.54 -3.30
C ASP A 138 15.85 2.47 -2.44
N VAL A 139 16.11 3.70 -2.92
CA VAL A 139 16.87 4.72 -2.17
C VAL A 139 16.13 5.11 -0.89
N ALA A 140 14.82 5.37 -0.96
CA ALA A 140 14.03 5.74 0.20
C ALA A 140 14.01 4.61 1.26
N CYS A 141 13.90 3.35 0.83
CA CYS A 141 13.83 2.20 1.71
C CYS A 141 15.16 1.85 2.39
N LEU A 142 16.30 2.38 1.95
CA LEU A 142 17.57 2.27 2.70
C LEU A 142 17.45 2.87 4.11
N TRP A 143 16.56 3.85 4.30
CA TRP A 143 16.35 4.48 5.59
C TRP A 143 15.24 3.84 6.42
N LEU A 144 14.47 2.89 5.87
CA LEU A 144 13.30 2.32 6.55
C LEU A 144 13.68 1.59 7.85
N SER A 145 14.82 0.90 7.87
CA SER A 145 15.30 0.17 9.05
C SER A 145 15.95 1.07 10.10
N ASP A 146 16.59 2.16 9.68
CA ASP A 146 17.36 3.08 10.53
C ASP A 146 16.72 4.48 10.54
N CYS A 147 15.38 4.55 10.56
CA CYS A 147 14.66 5.81 10.53
C CYS A 147 15.05 6.67 11.75
N ILE A 148 15.68 7.82 11.48
CA ILE A 148 16.05 8.80 12.52
C ILE A 148 14.79 9.48 13.09
N SER A 149 13.76 9.64 12.26
CA SER A 149 12.51 10.33 12.58
C SER A 149 11.29 9.50 12.21
N SER A 150 10.28 9.47 13.10
CA SER A 150 9.00 8.79 12.82
C SER A 150 8.32 9.34 11.57
N ARG A 151 8.43 10.65 11.34
CA ARG A 151 7.84 11.30 10.15
C ARG A 151 8.45 10.78 8.86
N LEU A 152 9.77 10.58 8.83
CA LEU A 152 10.47 10.03 7.69
C LEU A 152 10.02 8.59 7.41
N CYS A 153 9.95 7.76 8.45
CA CYS A 153 9.46 6.37 8.34
C CYS A 153 8.06 6.31 7.74
N ILE A 154 7.13 7.12 8.30
CA ILE A 154 5.75 7.20 7.82
C ILE A 154 5.70 7.67 6.36
N ALA A 155 6.51 8.66 5.96
CA ALA A 155 6.55 9.13 4.58
C ALA A 155 7.04 8.04 3.61
N ILE A 156 8.05 7.26 3.99
CA ILE A 156 8.52 6.11 3.22
C ILE A 156 7.42 5.06 3.11
N LEU A 157 6.74 4.71 4.21
CA LEU A 157 5.67 3.71 4.19
C LEU A 157 4.48 4.16 3.31
N ARG A 158 4.12 5.45 3.35
CA ARG A 158 3.01 6.01 2.55
C ARG A 158 3.27 5.97 1.05
N ILE A 159 4.50 6.17 0.59
CA ILE A 159 4.81 5.98 -0.84
C ILE A 159 4.62 4.52 -1.27
N LEU A 160 4.80 3.55 -0.36
CA LEU A 160 4.65 2.12 -0.63
C LEU A 160 3.20 1.66 -0.64
N THR A 161 2.27 2.35 0.04
CA THR A 161 0.83 2.05 0.05
C THR A 161 0.22 2.00 -1.34
N HIS A 162 0.68 2.86 -2.25
CA HIS A 162 0.21 2.89 -3.64
C HIS A 162 0.97 1.92 -4.55
N GLN A 163 2.05 1.28 -4.08
CA GLN A 163 2.88 0.35 -4.85
C GLN A 163 2.49 -1.10 -4.60
N GLN A 164 1.40 -1.52 -5.24
CA GLN A 164 0.78 -2.83 -4.99
C GLN A 164 1.49 -4.01 -5.67
N ARG A 165 2.52 -3.78 -6.50
CA ARG A 165 3.26 -4.84 -7.18
C ARG A 165 4.73 -4.50 -7.34
N GLY A 166 5.57 -5.54 -7.43
CA GLY A 166 6.96 -5.42 -7.88
C GLY A 166 7.93 -4.81 -6.87
N LEU A 167 7.58 -4.83 -5.57
CA LEU A 167 8.54 -4.52 -4.51
C LEU A 167 9.49 -5.69 -4.30
N ALA A 168 10.77 -5.39 -4.09
CA ALA A 168 11.75 -6.40 -3.73
C ALA A 168 11.43 -7.04 -2.36
N ASP A 169 11.77 -8.31 -2.18
CA ASP A 169 11.58 -9.04 -0.92
C ASP A 169 12.21 -8.30 0.28
N THR A 170 13.36 -7.66 0.09
CA THR A 170 14.05 -6.87 1.12
C THR A 170 13.21 -5.68 1.59
N VAL A 171 12.54 -4.99 0.67
CA VAL A 171 11.63 -3.88 1.00
C VAL A 171 10.42 -4.42 1.77
N LEU A 172 9.82 -5.53 1.32
CA LEU A 172 8.69 -6.15 2.00
C LEU A 172 9.05 -6.57 3.43
N GLN A 173 10.21 -7.18 3.64
CA GLN A 173 10.71 -7.53 4.98
C GLN A 173 10.96 -6.29 5.84
N GLY A 174 11.46 -5.21 5.24
CA GLY A 174 11.59 -3.90 5.90
C GLY A 174 10.25 -3.35 6.39
N ILE A 175 9.19 -3.45 5.57
CA ILE A 175 7.83 -3.04 5.98
C ILE A 175 7.30 -3.95 7.10
N VAL A 176 7.49 -5.28 6.97
CA VAL A 176 7.08 -6.22 8.03
C VAL A 176 7.71 -5.83 9.35
N ALA A 177 9.02 -5.54 9.38
CA ALA A 177 9.73 -5.10 10.59
C ALA A 177 9.06 -3.90 11.27
N GLN A 178 8.49 -2.96 10.51
CA GLN A 178 7.82 -1.76 11.06
C GLN A 178 6.49 -2.05 11.77
N LEU A 179 5.88 -3.23 11.59
CA LEU A 179 4.71 -3.62 12.37
C LEU A 179 5.01 -3.83 13.87
N GLU A 180 6.28 -3.93 14.26
CA GLU A 180 6.74 -4.02 15.67
C GLU A 180 7.26 -2.68 16.20
N ASP A 181 7.19 -1.60 15.42
CA ASP A 181 7.67 -0.31 15.87
C ASP A 181 6.91 0.15 17.13
N LYS A 182 7.56 0.91 18.01
CA LYS A 182 6.94 1.42 19.24
C LYS A 182 5.93 2.52 18.95
N ASP A 183 6.15 3.29 17.89
CA ASP A 183 5.26 4.34 17.42
C ASP A 183 4.04 3.72 16.72
N LYS A 184 2.85 4.10 17.20
CA LYS A 184 1.59 3.61 16.63
C LYS A 184 1.43 4.04 15.18
N ASP A 185 1.83 5.26 14.84
CA ASP A 185 1.62 5.82 13.51
C ASP A 185 2.52 5.12 12.47
N ILE A 186 3.71 4.67 12.89
CA ILE A 186 4.57 3.80 12.06
C ILE A 186 3.91 2.45 11.82
N ARG A 187 3.40 1.79 12.87
CA ARG A 187 2.72 0.49 12.72
C ARG A 187 1.50 0.59 11.81
N GLU A 188 0.72 1.66 11.93
CA GLU A 188 -0.45 1.92 11.09
C GLU A 188 -0.05 2.12 9.62
N ALA A 189 0.98 2.94 9.35
CA ALA A 189 1.50 3.11 8.00
C ALA A 189 2.08 1.81 7.40
N ALA A 190 2.72 0.96 8.22
CA ALA A 190 3.27 -0.32 7.78
C ALA A 190 2.16 -1.34 7.44
N MET A 191 1.11 -1.36 8.25
CA MET A 191 -0.11 -2.13 8.00
C MET A 191 -0.76 -1.69 6.68
N GLU A 192 -1.00 -0.38 6.50
CA GLU A 192 -1.57 0.16 5.25
C GLU A 192 -0.70 -0.19 4.03
N ALA A 193 0.63 -0.11 4.18
CA ALA A 193 1.56 -0.43 3.12
C ALA A 193 1.49 -1.91 2.69
N LEU A 194 1.13 -2.84 3.59
CA LEU A 194 0.99 -4.28 3.30
C LEU A 194 -0.43 -4.69 2.90
N GLN A 195 -1.44 -3.98 3.39
CA GLN A 195 -2.84 -4.35 3.28
C GLN A 195 -3.29 -4.45 1.81
N GLY A 196 -4.07 -5.50 1.49
CA GLY A 196 -4.65 -5.68 0.16
C GLY A 196 -3.66 -6.12 -0.93
N ARG A 197 -2.36 -6.22 -0.63
CA ARG A 197 -1.39 -6.82 -1.56
C ARG A 197 -1.74 -8.28 -1.79
N ALA A 198 -1.84 -8.69 -3.05
CA ALA A 198 -2.05 -10.10 -3.40
C ALA A 198 -0.72 -10.87 -3.48
N ASP A 199 0.36 -10.21 -3.90
CA ASP A 199 1.62 -10.80 -4.37
C ASP A 199 2.71 -10.95 -3.28
N LEU A 200 2.33 -11.03 -2.00
CA LEU A 200 3.29 -11.25 -0.92
C LEU A 200 3.91 -12.66 -0.99
N PRO A 201 5.24 -12.78 -1.02
CA PRO A 201 5.93 -14.07 -0.92
C PRO A 201 5.59 -14.80 0.37
N GLU A 202 5.64 -16.14 0.34
CA GLU A 202 5.34 -16.99 1.52
C GLU A 202 6.16 -16.59 2.75
N LYS A 203 7.46 -16.31 2.59
CA LYS A 203 8.33 -15.84 3.68
C LYS A 203 7.88 -14.52 4.30
N VAL A 204 7.28 -13.62 3.52
CA VAL A 204 6.74 -12.36 4.02
C VAL A 204 5.46 -12.63 4.82
N LEU A 205 4.59 -13.52 4.33
CA LEU A 205 3.41 -13.96 5.07
C LEU A 205 3.77 -14.65 6.38
N GLU A 206 4.81 -15.50 6.40
CA GLU A 206 5.33 -16.11 7.62
C GLU A 206 5.86 -15.05 8.60
N GLY A 207 6.57 -14.04 8.10
CA GLY A 207 7.05 -12.91 8.90
C GLY A 207 5.91 -12.12 9.55
N ILE A 208 4.81 -11.87 8.82
CA ILE A 208 3.60 -11.24 9.37
C ILE A 208 2.92 -12.18 10.38
N ALA A 209 2.81 -13.48 10.05
CA ALA A 209 2.15 -14.46 10.91
C ALA A 209 2.87 -14.65 12.25
N ALA A 210 4.20 -14.55 12.29
CA ALA A 210 4.96 -14.61 13.54
C ALA A 210 4.54 -13.52 14.56
N ARG A 211 4.11 -12.36 14.08
CA ARG A 211 3.64 -11.22 14.91
C ARG A 211 2.25 -11.43 15.49
N LEU A 212 1.50 -12.43 15.03
CA LEU A 212 0.20 -12.78 15.63
C LEU A 212 0.35 -13.27 17.07
N GLU A 213 1.55 -13.70 17.47
CA GLU A 213 1.87 -14.19 18.83
C GLU A 213 2.67 -13.17 19.65
N ASP A 214 2.82 -11.93 19.17
CA ASP A 214 3.57 -10.91 19.90
C ASP A 214 2.90 -10.59 21.25
N LYS A 215 3.73 -10.26 22.25
CA LYS A 215 3.27 -9.87 23.59
C LYS A 215 2.47 -8.56 23.57
N ASP A 216 2.79 -7.64 22.67
CA ASP A 216 2.10 -6.37 22.51
C ASP A 216 0.89 -6.57 21.59
N TRP A 217 -0.30 -6.31 22.15
CA TRP A 217 -1.55 -6.46 21.42
C TRP A 217 -1.67 -5.52 20.23
N HIS A 218 -0.99 -4.37 20.25
CA HIS A 218 -0.96 -3.48 19.09
C HIS A 218 -0.22 -4.11 17.90
N VAL A 219 0.83 -4.88 18.17
CA VAL A 219 1.59 -5.61 17.14
C VAL A 219 0.74 -6.74 16.58
N ARG A 220 0.08 -7.51 17.46
CA ARG A 220 -0.88 -8.56 17.06
C ARG A 220 -1.97 -7.98 16.14
N GLN A 221 -2.59 -6.87 16.55
CA GLN A 221 -3.63 -6.20 15.77
C GLN A 221 -3.12 -5.73 14.40
N ALA A 222 -1.95 -5.08 14.35
CA ALA A 222 -1.37 -4.59 13.10
C ALA A 222 -1.09 -5.73 12.11
N ALA A 223 -0.55 -6.86 12.59
CA ALA A 223 -0.34 -8.05 11.77
C ALA A 223 -1.64 -8.61 11.17
N MET A 224 -2.72 -8.63 11.95
CA MET A 224 -4.02 -9.14 11.49
C MET A 224 -4.66 -8.24 10.43
N LEU A 225 -4.54 -6.93 10.60
CA LEU A 225 -5.03 -5.95 9.64
C LEU A 225 -4.18 -5.93 8.37
N ALA A 226 -2.87 -6.17 8.45
CA ALA A 226 -2.01 -6.35 7.27
C ALA A 226 -2.41 -7.60 6.44
N LEU A 227 -2.89 -8.66 7.09
CA LEU A 227 -3.39 -9.88 6.43
C LEU A 227 -4.84 -9.74 5.90
N ARG A 228 -5.55 -8.67 6.26
CA ARG A 228 -6.96 -8.46 5.90
C ARG A 228 -7.12 -8.23 4.39
N GLY A 229 -8.20 -8.76 3.83
CA GLY A 229 -8.57 -8.59 2.42
C GLY A 229 -7.83 -9.53 1.46
N ARG A 230 -6.96 -10.41 1.99
CA ARG A 230 -6.36 -11.49 1.22
C ARG A 230 -7.32 -12.68 1.15
N ALA A 231 -7.48 -13.26 -0.03
CA ALA A 231 -8.44 -14.33 -0.26
C ALA A 231 -7.87 -15.75 -0.01
N ASP A 232 -6.55 -15.88 -0.02
CA ASP A 232 -5.81 -17.14 -0.14
C ASP A 232 -4.69 -17.28 0.92
N LEU A 233 -5.02 -17.04 2.19
CA LEU A 233 -4.05 -17.19 3.26
C LEU A 233 -3.65 -18.68 3.47
N PRO A 234 -2.35 -18.97 3.66
CA PRO A 234 -1.89 -20.32 3.98
C PRO A 234 -2.52 -20.84 5.28
N LYS A 235 -2.73 -22.16 5.37
CA LYS A 235 -3.34 -22.83 6.54
C LYS A 235 -2.75 -22.37 7.88
N LYS A 236 -1.42 -22.36 8.01
CA LYS A 236 -0.73 -21.94 9.25
C LYS A 236 -1.07 -20.51 9.67
N VAL A 237 -1.24 -19.61 8.68
CA VAL A 237 -1.61 -18.21 8.93
C VAL A 237 -3.06 -18.14 9.41
N LEU A 238 -3.96 -18.91 8.78
CA LEU A 238 -5.36 -19.01 9.22
C LEU A 238 -5.49 -19.58 10.64
N GLU A 239 -4.70 -20.59 10.99
CA GLU A 239 -4.63 -21.15 12.36
C GLU A 239 -4.16 -20.09 13.36
N GLY A 240 -3.11 -19.34 13.04
CA GLY A 240 -2.61 -18.23 13.86
C GLY A 240 -3.66 -17.14 14.08
N ILE A 241 -4.41 -16.77 13.03
CA ILE A 241 -5.52 -15.80 13.14
C ILE A 241 -6.67 -16.39 13.99
N ALA A 242 -7.04 -17.65 13.77
CA ALA A 242 -8.12 -18.29 14.51
C ALA A 242 -7.79 -18.44 16.01
N ALA A 243 -6.52 -18.64 16.36
CA ALA A 243 -6.04 -18.63 17.74
C ALA A 243 -6.20 -17.27 18.45
N ARG A 244 -6.47 -16.18 17.70
CA ARG A 244 -6.74 -14.84 18.23
C ARG A 244 -8.23 -14.53 18.43
N LEU A 245 -9.13 -15.48 18.11
CA LEU A 245 -10.57 -15.33 18.39
C LEU A 245 -10.90 -15.26 19.89
N GLU A 246 -10.02 -15.82 20.74
CA GLU A 246 -10.10 -15.78 22.20
C GLU A 246 -8.94 -14.99 22.83
N ASP A 247 -8.33 -14.08 22.07
CA ASP A 247 -7.29 -13.19 22.60
C ASP A 247 -7.82 -12.38 23.79
N GLU A 248 -6.96 -12.03 24.75
CA GLU A 248 -7.33 -11.23 25.92
C GLU A 248 -7.86 -9.84 25.52
N GLU A 249 -7.30 -9.27 24.44
CA GLU A 249 -7.63 -7.92 23.99
C GLU A 249 -8.79 -7.91 22.99
N ARG A 250 -9.81 -7.10 23.30
CA ARG A 250 -11.02 -6.98 22.46
C ARG A 250 -10.69 -6.57 21.03
N HIS A 251 -9.75 -5.64 20.86
CA HIS A 251 -9.35 -5.13 19.55
C HIS A 251 -8.70 -6.22 18.68
N VAL A 252 -7.95 -7.12 19.30
CA VAL A 252 -7.33 -8.28 18.63
C VAL A 252 -8.41 -9.28 18.24
N ARG A 253 -9.33 -9.65 19.15
CA ARG A 253 -10.48 -10.53 18.81
C ARG A 253 -11.31 -9.99 17.65
N GLN A 254 -11.56 -8.68 17.63
CA GLN A 254 -12.30 -8.03 16.55
C GLN A 254 -11.53 -8.08 15.22
N ALA A 255 -10.21 -7.84 15.23
CA ALA A 255 -9.39 -8.00 14.04
C ALA A 255 -9.41 -9.46 13.54
N ALA A 256 -9.43 -10.46 14.44
CA ALA A 256 -9.42 -11.89 14.05
C ALA A 256 -10.65 -12.23 13.25
N ILE A 257 -11.81 -11.87 13.79
CA ILE A 257 -13.07 -12.14 13.13
C ILE A 257 -13.16 -11.36 11.81
N GLU A 258 -12.70 -10.11 11.77
CA GLU A 258 -12.69 -9.32 10.53
C GLU A 258 -11.77 -9.91 9.46
N THR A 259 -10.59 -10.40 9.81
CA THR A 259 -9.67 -11.01 8.84
C THR A 259 -10.20 -12.36 8.33
N LEU A 260 -10.76 -13.21 9.21
CA LEU A 260 -11.37 -14.48 8.81
C LEU A 260 -12.61 -14.27 7.93
N ILE A 261 -13.45 -13.27 8.24
CA ILE A 261 -14.66 -13.04 7.45
C ILE A 261 -14.40 -12.36 6.09
N ASN A 262 -13.16 -11.93 5.82
CA ASN A 262 -12.75 -11.40 4.52
C ASN A 262 -12.06 -12.45 3.62
N GLN A 263 -11.97 -13.72 4.07
CA GLN A 263 -11.48 -14.81 3.23
C GLN A 263 -12.53 -15.23 2.20
N ALA A 264 -12.09 -15.77 1.05
CA ALA A 264 -13.01 -16.32 0.06
C ALA A 264 -13.63 -17.64 0.53
N ALA A 265 -12.84 -18.45 1.24
CA ALA A 265 -13.29 -19.69 1.86
C ALA A 265 -12.52 -19.96 3.15
N LEU A 266 -13.17 -20.63 4.10
CA LEU A 266 -12.53 -21.14 5.32
C LEU A 266 -12.47 -22.68 5.28
N PRO A 267 -11.30 -23.30 5.42
CA PRO A 267 -11.17 -24.75 5.55
C PRO A 267 -11.48 -25.15 7.00
N LEU A 268 -12.76 -25.43 7.29
CA LEU A 268 -13.22 -25.64 8.66
C LEU A 268 -12.66 -26.94 9.28
N ASP A 269 -12.30 -27.92 8.45
CA ASP A 269 -11.60 -29.14 8.89
C ASP A 269 -10.25 -28.80 9.52
N ASP A 270 -9.50 -27.90 8.86
CA ASP A 270 -8.20 -27.43 9.33
C ASP A 270 -8.33 -26.54 10.56
N LEU A 271 -9.42 -25.77 10.65
CA LEU A 271 -9.73 -24.90 11.79
C LEU A 271 -10.65 -25.55 12.83
N SER A 272 -10.77 -26.88 12.83
CA SER A 272 -11.75 -27.61 13.65
C SER A 272 -11.57 -27.34 15.16
N SER A 273 -10.34 -27.17 15.63
CA SER A 273 -10.03 -26.77 17.01
C SER A 273 -10.59 -25.39 17.39
N TYR A 274 -10.80 -24.51 16.41
CA TYR A 274 -11.29 -23.15 16.58
C TYR A 274 -12.76 -22.98 16.18
N ALA A 275 -13.47 -24.06 15.85
CA ALA A 275 -14.86 -23.98 15.41
C ALA A 275 -15.79 -23.35 16.48
N LYS A 276 -15.59 -23.69 17.76
CA LYS A 276 -16.34 -23.09 18.88
C LYS A 276 -16.00 -21.60 19.09
N PRO A 277 -14.72 -21.19 19.19
CA PRO A 277 -14.33 -19.78 19.17
C PRO A 277 -14.93 -18.99 18.01
N LEU A 278 -14.86 -19.53 16.79
CA LEU A 278 -15.37 -18.89 15.59
C LEU A 278 -16.88 -18.70 15.68
N TYR A 279 -17.62 -19.74 16.08
CA TYR A 279 -19.06 -19.65 16.30
C TYR A 279 -19.41 -18.59 17.35
N LYS A 280 -18.73 -18.57 18.51
CA LYS A 280 -18.96 -17.58 19.58
C LYS A 280 -18.73 -16.15 19.06
N ALA A 281 -17.64 -15.91 18.34
CA ALA A 281 -17.32 -14.61 17.79
C ALA A 281 -18.32 -14.15 16.72
N LEU A 282 -18.72 -15.04 15.81
CA LEU A 282 -19.76 -14.76 14.80
C LEU A 282 -21.11 -14.48 15.44
N LEU A 283 -21.50 -15.26 16.44
CA LEU A 283 -22.75 -15.06 17.17
C LEU A 283 -22.77 -13.68 17.83
N GLN A 284 -21.69 -13.30 18.53
CA GLN A 284 -21.58 -11.97 19.12
C GLN A 284 -21.72 -10.88 18.05
N LYS A 285 -20.99 -11.01 16.93
CA LYS A 285 -21.01 -10.04 15.83
C LYS A 285 -22.37 -9.96 15.12
N SER A 286 -23.16 -11.04 15.10
CA SER A 286 -24.51 -11.06 14.50
C SER A 286 -25.54 -10.20 15.24
N PHE A 287 -25.29 -9.85 16.51
CA PHE A 287 -26.10 -8.89 17.24
C PHE A 287 -25.76 -7.43 16.90
N GLU A 288 -24.57 -7.18 16.34
CA GLU A 288 -24.09 -5.85 15.99
C GLU A 288 -24.31 -5.50 14.51
N GLN A 289 -24.30 -6.51 13.63
CA GLN A 289 -24.42 -6.36 12.18
C GLN A 289 -25.20 -7.52 11.57
N HIS A 290 -25.72 -7.32 10.35
CA HIS A 290 -26.42 -8.38 9.61
C HIS A 290 -25.44 -9.48 9.17
N LEU A 291 -25.33 -10.51 10.01
CA LEU A 291 -24.48 -11.68 9.81
C LEU A 291 -25.28 -12.94 10.17
N TYR A 292 -25.17 -13.97 9.33
CA TYR A 292 -25.84 -15.25 9.56
C TYR A 292 -24.97 -16.41 9.08
N TRP A 293 -25.13 -17.56 9.72
CA TRP A 293 -24.51 -18.82 9.29
C TRP A 293 -25.62 -19.69 8.67
N TYR A 294 -25.45 -20.04 7.41
CA TYR A 294 -26.39 -20.89 6.67
C TYR A 294 -25.78 -22.28 6.45
N ASP A 295 -26.59 -23.31 6.64
CA ASP A 295 -26.23 -24.72 6.40
C ASP A 295 -27.40 -25.46 5.75
N SER A 296 -27.24 -25.86 4.48
CA SER A 296 -28.20 -26.69 3.75
C SER A 296 -27.49 -27.50 2.66
N GLY A 297 -26.63 -28.42 3.08
CA GLY A 297 -25.78 -29.22 2.17
C GLY A 297 -24.48 -28.50 1.78
N ASN A 298 -24.55 -27.19 1.54
CA ASN A 298 -23.40 -26.28 1.51
C ASN A 298 -23.51 -25.29 2.67
N SER A 299 -22.42 -25.11 3.41
CA SER A 299 -22.37 -24.19 4.55
C SER A 299 -21.63 -22.91 4.18
N PHE A 300 -22.17 -21.76 4.57
CA PHE A 300 -21.53 -20.47 4.35
C PHE A 300 -21.89 -19.45 5.43
N ILE A 301 -21.06 -18.42 5.57
CA ILE A 301 -21.31 -17.27 6.43
C ILE A 301 -21.71 -16.10 5.53
N GLY A 302 -22.91 -15.56 5.71
CA GLY A 302 -23.37 -14.35 5.03
C GLY A 302 -22.85 -13.09 5.74
N VAL A 303 -22.18 -12.21 5.00
CA VAL A 303 -21.61 -10.95 5.52
C VAL A 303 -22.01 -9.81 4.59
N SER A 304 -22.94 -8.97 5.03
CA SER A 304 -23.49 -7.87 4.22
C SER A 304 -24.02 -8.35 2.86
N LEU A 305 -23.40 -7.96 1.74
CA LEU A 305 -23.77 -8.36 0.38
C LEU A 305 -23.00 -9.59 -0.14
N GLY A 306 -22.04 -10.10 0.63
CA GLY A 306 -21.18 -11.23 0.28
C GLY A 306 -21.43 -12.46 1.15
N HIS A 307 -20.75 -13.56 0.80
CA HIS A 307 -20.71 -14.76 1.63
C HIS A 307 -19.33 -15.41 1.56
N ILE A 308 -19.03 -16.21 2.58
CA ILE A 308 -17.79 -16.98 2.69
C ILE A 308 -18.16 -18.45 2.69
N SER A 309 -17.57 -19.20 1.77
CA SER A 309 -17.80 -20.64 1.72
C SER A 309 -17.06 -21.33 2.87
N LEU A 310 -17.74 -22.20 3.60
CA LEU A 310 -17.12 -23.08 4.57
C LEU A 310 -16.88 -24.41 3.90
N SER A 311 -15.61 -24.75 3.70
CA SER A 311 -15.24 -26.00 3.07
C SER A 311 -14.94 -27.05 4.14
N SER A 312 -15.52 -28.23 3.96
CA SER A 312 -15.21 -29.41 4.75
C SER A 312 -15.24 -30.65 3.85
N ARG A 313 -14.17 -31.44 3.90
CA ARG A 313 -14.00 -32.71 3.17
C ARG A 313 -14.43 -33.90 4.01
N GLN A 314 -14.35 -33.81 5.34
CA GLN A 314 -14.69 -34.92 6.24
C GLN A 314 -16.19 -35.10 6.48
N TYR A 315 -17.00 -34.10 6.14
CA TYR A 315 -18.35 -33.93 6.65
C TYR A 315 -19.35 -33.66 5.51
N HIS A 316 -19.83 -34.72 4.84
CA HIS A 316 -20.88 -34.59 3.80
C HIS A 316 -22.25 -34.20 4.38
N GLU A 317 -22.98 -33.34 3.65
CA GLU A 317 -24.37 -32.84 3.80
C GLU A 317 -24.84 -32.26 5.15
N LYS A 318 -24.19 -32.58 6.29
CA LYS A 318 -24.56 -32.10 7.64
C LYS A 318 -23.39 -31.86 8.59
N GLY A 319 -22.15 -32.04 8.15
CA GLY A 319 -21.11 -32.22 9.15
C GLY A 319 -20.44 -30.93 9.66
N VAL A 320 -20.74 -29.75 9.11
CA VAL A 320 -20.42 -28.48 9.80
C VAL A 320 -21.23 -28.36 11.11
N VAL A 321 -22.52 -28.69 11.08
CA VAL A 321 -23.36 -28.77 12.29
C VAL A 321 -22.81 -29.84 13.25
N ASN A 322 -22.46 -31.03 12.76
CA ASN A 322 -21.89 -32.07 13.61
C ASN A 322 -20.57 -31.64 14.24
N LEU A 323 -19.70 -30.94 13.48
CA LEU A 323 -18.46 -30.38 14.01
C LEU A 323 -18.76 -29.35 15.11
N LEU A 324 -19.70 -28.44 14.90
CA LEU A 324 -20.09 -27.47 15.91
C LEU A 324 -20.67 -28.14 17.16
N VAL A 325 -21.45 -29.21 17.01
CA VAL A 325 -21.94 -30.02 18.14
C VAL A 325 -20.80 -30.74 18.86
N GLU A 326 -19.91 -31.40 18.12
CA GLU A 326 -18.74 -32.11 18.64
C GLU A 326 -17.83 -31.18 19.44
N LYS A 327 -17.61 -29.97 18.93
CA LYS A 327 -16.83 -28.93 19.61
C LYS A 327 -17.63 -28.17 20.67
N GLY A 328 -18.90 -28.52 20.90
CA GLY A 328 -19.75 -27.93 21.94
C GLY A 328 -20.11 -26.46 21.70
N ALA A 329 -20.12 -26.02 20.44
CA ALA A 329 -20.51 -24.69 20.00
C ALA A 329 -22.03 -24.52 19.91
N ILE A 330 -22.77 -25.59 19.60
CA ILE A 330 -24.24 -25.65 19.50
C ILE A 330 -24.80 -26.94 20.11
N ALA A 331 -26.08 -26.93 20.49
CA ALA A 331 -26.79 -28.12 20.92
C ALA A 331 -27.98 -28.40 19.99
N VAL A 332 -28.22 -29.68 19.69
CA VAL A 332 -29.37 -30.13 18.90
C VAL A 332 -30.57 -30.35 19.84
N ALA A 333 -31.62 -29.54 19.73
CA ALA A 333 -32.86 -29.79 20.47
C ALA A 333 -33.65 -30.95 19.84
N LYS A 334 -34.50 -31.60 20.65
CA LYS A 334 -35.33 -32.75 20.24
C LYS A 334 -36.23 -32.48 19.02
N ASP A 335 -36.54 -31.21 18.74
CA ASP A 335 -37.42 -30.78 17.64
C ASP A 335 -36.65 -30.23 16.42
N GLY A 336 -35.35 -30.48 16.32
CA GLY A 336 -34.53 -30.11 15.16
C GLY A 336 -34.03 -28.65 15.13
N ILE A 337 -34.40 -27.84 16.13
CA ILE A 337 -33.91 -26.46 16.28
C ILE A 337 -32.55 -26.48 16.99
N GLN A 338 -31.52 -25.91 16.37
CA GLN A 338 -30.20 -25.72 16.98
C GLN A 338 -30.26 -24.50 17.90
N GLN A 339 -30.07 -24.67 19.21
CA GLN A 339 -30.00 -23.55 20.16
C GLN A 339 -28.55 -23.28 20.56
N PRO A 340 -28.15 -22.00 20.77
CA PRO A 340 -26.85 -21.72 21.36
C PRO A 340 -26.77 -22.37 22.76
N PRO A 341 -25.67 -23.04 23.12
CA PRO A 341 -25.52 -23.68 24.41
C PRO A 341 -25.58 -22.62 25.52
N VAL A 342 -26.36 -22.90 26.57
CA VAL A 342 -26.51 -22.02 27.74
C VAL A 342 -25.16 -21.69 28.41
N HIS A 343 -24.13 -22.53 28.19
CA HIS A 343 -22.78 -22.36 28.74
C HIS A 343 -21.87 -21.40 27.96
N LEU A 344 -22.27 -20.88 26.78
CA LEU A 344 -21.48 -19.84 26.08
C LEU A 344 -21.43 -18.50 26.85
N VAL A 345 -22.21 -18.38 27.93
CA VAL A 345 -22.37 -17.19 28.78
C VAL A 345 -21.33 -17.13 29.92
N GLY A 346 -20.42 -18.11 30.04
CA GLY A 346 -19.43 -18.18 31.12
C GLY A 346 -18.02 -17.80 30.69
N GLU A 347 -17.35 -17.04 31.57
CA GLU A 347 -15.96 -16.56 31.51
C GLU A 347 -15.77 -15.25 30.73
N ASN A 348 -16.09 -14.15 31.43
CA ASN A 348 -15.64 -12.79 31.13
C ASN A 348 -14.16 -12.61 31.45
#